data_AF-A0A813C3U9-F1
#
_entry.id   AF-A0A813C3U9-F1
#
_cell.length_a   1.000
_cell.length_b   1.000
_cell.length_c   1.000
_cell.angle_alpha   90.00
_cell.angle_beta   90.00
_cell.angle_gamma   90.00
#
_symmetry.space_group_name_H-M   'P 1'
#
loop_
_entity.id
_entity.type
_entity.pdbx_description
1 polymer ?
#
loop_
_entity_poly.entity_id
_entity_poly.type
_entity_poly.pdbx_seq_one_letter_code
_entity_poly.pdbx_strand_id
1 'polypeptide(L)'
;MSCWHLVAILGSKEGHPLLWSKVVVWCGAFWPPSNLAGGAQDIEAGEKMIRTGWSRLTTGWGTTTSAESAAIEQLISTHRALLLDGGRAEVGSEAGYSACAIFLSAVETTAKTFGLEAAPRAYRKRFSANYRALFPDDARHYRVDVLEASADQHSAIWVNGDKFELSPEAICHAEALQKAWAELSQLVESCAGPDGNTARHPARSDLCTVLDALDAAWAGFEHKYIAELIDIEEQARRLIIKAVDLEARLSMLEENAGKGKESQDVQRALVQGIAHLNSVANFRRKGRDDLGYDILESAAAVLSRFSLTSKDIVAAGEGKGFAAAAIQDAVSRSAGVSMAVDVVGSFEAMRRYLREVKKCLERVDPHLCNNVGLVARLVDWEESWEIGSRYVRQTVLFDANNDV
;
A
#
# COMPACT_ATOMS: atom_id res chain seq x y z
N MET A 1 -5.48 -6.60 -29.43
CA MET A 1 -6.58 -6.52 -28.45
C MET A 1 -5.99 -5.83 -27.25
N SER A 2 -6.30 -4.54 -27.18
CA SER A 2 -5.49 -3.51 -26.56
C SER A 2 -6.38 -2.83 -25.52
N CYS A 3 -5.96 -2.78 -24.26
CA CYS A 3 -6.52 -1.92 -23.23
C CYS A 3 -5.47 -1.72 -22.13
N TRP A 4 -4.47 -0.89 -22.44
CA TRP A 4 -3.63 -0.22 -21.44
C TRP A 4 -3.70 1.25 -21.79
N HIS A 5 -4.55 2.02 -21.12
CA HIS A 5 -4.54 3.49 -21.17
C HIS A 5 -5.09 4.05 -19.85
N LEU A 6 -4.34 5.02 -19.32
CA LEU A 6 -4.65 6.04 -18.31
C LEU A 6 -4.73 5.57 -16.83
N VAL A 7 -4.04 6.20 -15.87
CA VAL A 7 -3.71 7.64 -15.76
C VAL A 7 -2.31 7.85 -15.15
N ALA A 8 -1.50 8.62 -15.87
CA ALA A 8 -0.41 9.45 -15.34
C ALA A 8 -0.77 10.92 -15.61
N ILE A 9 -1.23 11.65 -14.58
CA ILE A 9 -1.52 13.11 -14.53
C ILE A 9 -1.61 13.41 -13.01
N LEU A 10 -0.80 14.20 -12.29
CA LEU A 10 0.18 15.26 -12.55
C LEU A 10 1.18 15.32 -11.35
N GLY A 11 2.46 15.49 -11.65
CA GLY A 11 3.44 16.27 -10.86
C GLY A 11 3.53 16.10 -9.34
N SER A 12 4.32 15.15 -8.88
CA SER A 12 5.29 15.44 -7.81
C SER A 12 6.61 14.75 -8.16
N LYS A 13 7.69 15.53 -8.17
CA LYS A 13 9.07 15.05 -8.29
C LYS A 13 9.52 14.45 -6.95
N GLU A 14 8.79 13.48 -6.43
CA GLU A 14 9.13 12.83 -5.16
C GLU A 14 9.13 11.31 -5.37
N GLY A 15 10.28 10.70 -5.06
CA GLY A 15 10.60 9.31 -5.36
C GLY A 15 9.66 8.33 -4.66
N HIS A 16 8.59 7.95 -5.36
CA HIS A 16 7.74 6.83 -4.97
C HIS A 16 8.42 5.51 -5.38
N PRO A 17 8.60 4.56 -4.47
CA PRO A 17 9.10 3.24 -4.85
C PRO A 17 8.09 2.53 -5.78
N LEU A 18 8.49 2.17 -7.01
CA LEU A 18 7.63 1.57 -8.04
C LEU A 18 6.96 0.25 -7.62
N LEU A 19 7.49 -0.41 -6.58
CA LEU A 19 6.88 -1.60 -5.99
C LEU A 19 5.49 -1.31 -5.41
N TRP A 20 5.28 -0.12 -4.85
CA TRP A 20 4.00 0.29 -4.28
C TRP A 20 2.94 0.52 -5.36
N SER A 21 3.28 1.25 -6.43
CA SER A 21 2.33 1.53 -7.52
C SER A 21 1.88 0.26 -8.25
N LYS A 22 2.70 -0.79 -8.29
CA LYS A 22 2.35 -2.08 -8.91
C LYS A 22 1.55 -3.02 -8.00
N VAL A 23 1.72 -2.96 -6.67
CA VAL A 23 0.83 -3.66 -5.72
C VAL A 23 -0.60 -3.11 -5.83
N VAL A 24 -0.74 -1.79 -6.01
CA VAL A 24 -2.04 -1.09 -6.12
C VAL A 24 -2.86 -1.54 -7.34
N VAL A 25 -2.22 -1.88 -8.46
CA VAL A 25 -2.92 -2.33 -9.69
C VAL A 25 -3.53 -3.74 -9.54
N TRP A 26 -3.00 -4.58 -8.64
CA TRP A 26 -3.41 -5.98 -8.55
C TRP A 26 -4.63 -6.24 -7.64
N CYS A 27 -4.96 -5.34 -6.71
CA CYS A 27 -6.11 -5.49 -5.81
C CYS A 27 -7.50 -5.27 -6.45
N GLY A 28 -7.55 -4.93 -7.75
CA GLY A 28 -8.76 -4.52 -8.49
C GLY A 28 -9.56 -5.60 -9.21
N ALA A 29 -9.18 -6.89 -9.21
CA ALA A 29 -9.83 -7.91 -10.04
C ALA A 29 -10.40 -9.12 -9.24
N PHE A 30 -11.75 -9.18 -9.21
CA PHE A 30 -12.65 -10.37 -9.27
C PHE A 30 -12.50 -11.60 -8.33
N TRP A 31 -13.65 -12.04 -7.77
CA TRP A 31 -13.95 -13.25 -6.95
C TRP A 31 -14.57 -14.35 -7.85
N PRO A 32 -14.41 -15.71 -7.70
CA PRO A 32 -14.79 -16.56 -6.53
C PRO A 32 -13.94 -17.86 -6.31
N PRO A 33 -14.41 -18.89 -5.53
CA PRO A 33 -14.49 -18.98 -4.07
C PRO A 33 -13.49 -19.99 -3.45
N SER A 34 -13.43 -19.94 -2.13
CA SER A 34 -12.52 -20.59 -1.16
C SER A 34 -12.47 -22.11 -1.14
N ASN A 35 -11.31 -22.67 -0.77
CA ASN A 35 -11.17 -23.77 0.19
C ASN A 35 -9.70 -23.98 0.57
N LEU A 36 -9.31 -23.68 1.81
CA LEU A 36 -8.13 -24.27 2.44
C LEU A 36 -8.42 -24.55 3.92
N ALA A 37 -8.27 -25.82 4.28
CA ALA A 37 -8.30 -26.35 5.63
C ALA A 37 -6.90 -26.88 5.98
N GLY A 38 -6.55 -26.78 7.27
CA GLY A 38 -5.37 -27.37 7.90
C GLY A 38 -4.16 -26.44 7.87
N GLY A 39 -3.45 -26.16 8.96
CA GLY A 39 -3.31 -26.85 10.23
C GLY A 39 -1.83 -26.74 10.61
N ALA A 40 -1.56 -26.09 11.74
CA ALA A 40 -0.23 -25.74 12.23
C ALA A 40 0.60 -26.95 12.68
N GLN A 41 1.94 -26.83 12.66
CA GLN A 41 2.81 -27.28 13.76
C GLN A 41 4.27 -26.77 13.62
N ASP A 42 4.74 -26.14 14.71
CA ASP A 42 6.06 -26.13 15.40
C ASP A 42 7.35 -25.83 14.60
N ILE A 43 8.10 -24.74 14.85
CA ILE A 43 8.95 -24.34 15.99
C ILE A 43 10.27 -25.13 16.12
N GLU A 44 11.36 -24.32 16.14
CA GLU A 44 12.75 -24.57 16.55
C GLU A 44 13.72 -25.32 15.62
N ALA A 45 14.68 -24.57 15.09
CA ALA A 45 16.10 -24.87 15.29
C ALA A 45 16.97 -23.65 14.93
N GLY A 46 17.39 -22.92 15.96
CA GLY A 46 18.48 -21.95 15.87
C GLY A 46 19.85 -22.65 15.76
N GLU A 47 20.81 -21.86 15.27
CA GLU A 47 22.24 -22.00 15.56
C GLU A 47 22.92 -23.33 15.20
N LYS A 48 22.98 -23.66 13.89
CA LYS A 48 23.98 -24.62 13.39
C LYS A 48 24.22 -24.56 11.88
N MET A 49 24.73 -23.44 11.35
CA MET A 49 25.19 -23.44 9.95
C MET A 49 26.36 -22.48 9.65
N ILE A 50 27.39 -22.47 10.51
CA ILE A 50 28.65 -21.72 10.24
C ILE A 50 29.86 -22.66 10.00
N ARG A 51 29.71 -23.99 9.99
CA ARG A 51 30.90 -24.89 9.85
C ARG A 51 30.78 -26.13 8.98
N THR A 52 29.69 -26.35 8.25
CA THR A 52 29.50 -27.60 7.48
C THR A 52 29.22 -27.43 5.98
N GLY A 53 29.49 -26.24 5.42
CA GLY A 53 29.41 -26.01 3.97
C GLY A 53 30.74 -26.09 3.21
N TRP A 54 31.89 -26.08 3.90
CA TRP A 54 33.20 -25.84 3.28
C TRP A 54 33.98 -27.12 2.91
N SER A 55 33.34 -28.29 2.84
CA SER A 55 34.08 -29.56 2.68
C SER A 55 33.48 -30.55 1.68
N ARG A 56 32.63 -30.11 0.75
CA ARG A 56 32.25 -30.94 -0.40
C ARG A 56 32.41 -30.15 -1.70
N LEU A 57 33.24 -30.72 -2.59
CA LEU A 57 33.47 -30.38 -4.01
C LEU A 57 34.64 -29.45 -4.36
N THR A 58 35.82 -29.75 -3.80
CA THR A 58 37.13 -29.41 -4.39
C THR A 58 37.61 -30.46 -5.40
N THR A 59 36.74 -30.92 -6.30
CA THR A 59 37.11 -31.86 -7.38
C THR A 59 36.42 -31.48 -8.69
N GLY A 60 37.17 -30.82 -9.59
CA GLY A 60 36.77 -30.57 -10.97
C GLY A 60 36.72 -29.09 -11.41
N TRP A 61 37.71 -28.27 -11.05
CA TRP A 61 37.75 -26.85 -11.44
C TRP A 61 38.74 -26.69 -12.60
N GLY A 62 38.25 -26.73 -13.84
CA GLY A 62 39.14 -26.63 -15.00
C GLY A 62 38.52 -26.09 -16.29
N THR A 63 37.22 -26.30 -16.55
CA THR A 63 36.60 -25.83 -17.80
C THR A 63 35.12 -25.54 -17.58
N THR A 64 34.62 -24.39 -18.04
CA THR A 64 33.18 -24.11 -18.09
C THR A 64 32.50 -25.10 -19.04
N THR A 65 31.31 -25.57 -18.68
CA THR A 65 30.50 -26.39 -19.59
C THR A 65 29.98 -25.54 -20.75
N SER A 66 29.54 -26.17 -21.85
CA SER A 66 28.91 -25.42 -22.96
C SER A 66 27.69 -24.63 -22.51
N ALA A 67 26.93 -25.13 -21.53
CA ALA A 67 25.78 -24.43 -20.97
C ALA A 67 26.20 -23.22 -20.14
N GLU A 68 27.27 -23.37 -19.33
CA GLU A 68 27.84 -22.27 -18.54
C GLU A 68 28.43 -21.16 -19.40
N SER A 69 29.13 -21.53 -20.48
CA SER A 69 29.66 -20.54 -21.44
C SER A 69 28.52 -19.77 -22.12
N ALA A 70 27.45 -20.45 -22.54
CA ALA A 70 26.27 -19.79 -23.11
C ALA A 70 25.57 -18.87 -22.10
N ALA A 71 25.48 -19.27 -20.84
CA ALA A 71 24.90 -18.43 -19.78
C ALA A 71 25.75 -17.17 -19.51
N ILE A 72 27.09 -17.31 -19.51
CA ILE A 72 28.02 -16.17 -19.42
C ILE A 72 27.83 -15.21 -20.61
N GLU A 73 27.77 -15.74 -21.84
CA GLU A 73 27.57 -14.92 -23.04
C GLU A 73 26.24 -14.15 -22.99
N GLN A 74 25.17 -14.81 -22.54
CA GLN A 74 23.87 -14.18 -22.36
C GLN A 74 23.92 -13.09 -21.27
N LEU A 75 24.62 -13.34 -20.15
CA LEU A 75 24.81 -12.38 -19.08
C LEU A 75 25.56 -11.13 -19.58
N ILE A 76 26.64 -11.31 -20.34
CA ILE A 76 27.40 -10.19 -20.94
C ILE A 76 26.54 -9.43 -21.95
N SER A 77 25.82 -10.13 -22.82
CA SER A 77 24.97 -9.52 -23.85
C SER A 77 23.86 -8.68 -23.23
N THR A 78 23.19 -9.20 -22.21
CA THR A 78 22.10 -8.49 -21.51
C THR A 78 22.62 -7.34 -20.66
N HIS A 79 23.81 -7.46 -20.06
CA HIS A 79 24.46 -6.33 -19.37
C HIS A 79 24.74 -5.16 -20.32
N ARG A 80 25.23 -5.43 -21.53
CA ARG A 80 25.49 -4.39 -22.53
C ARG A 80 24.21 -3.69 -23.01
N ALA A 81 23.07 -4.36 -22.89
CA ALA A 81 21.77 -3.80 -23.25
C ALA A 81 21.15 -2.96 -22.11
N LEU A 82 21.76 -2.94 -20.91
CA LEU A 82 21.28 -2.09 -19.81
C LEU A 82 21.40 -0.62 -20.20
N LEU A 83 20.31 0.10 -19.99
CA LEU A 83 20.33 1.56 -20.00
C LEU A 83 20.78 2.02 -18.62
N LEU A 84 21.81 2.87 -18.58
CA LEU A 84 22.34 3.41 -17.34
C LEU A 84 22.15 4.93 -17.30
N ASP A 85 21.70 5.44 -16.16
CA ASP A 85 21.64 6.87 -15.85
C ASP A 85 22.53 7.15 -14.63
N GLY A 86 23.59 7.94 -14.83
CA GLY A 86 24.56 8.24 -13.75
C GLY A 86 25.25 7.01 -13.14
N GLY A 87 25.35 5.90 -13.87
CA GLY A 87 25.90 4.62 -13.38
C GLY A 87 24.88 3.73 -12.64
N ARG A 88 23.61 4.12 -12.59
CA ARG A 88 22.49 3.32 -12.05
C ARG A 88 21.66 2.76 -13.19
N ALA A 89 20.98 1.64 -12.97
CA ALA A 89 20.02 1.13 -13.96
C ALA A 89 18.91 2.16 -14.19
N GLU A 90 18.71 2.57 -15.44
CA GLU A 90 17.59 3.40 -15.86
C GLU A 90 16.33 2.51 -15.85
N VAL A 91 15.39 2.81 -14.96
CA VAL A 91 14.19 2.00 -14.74
C VAL A 91 12.90 2.83 -14.87
N GLY A 92 13.03 4.13 -15.17
CA GLY A 92 11.90 5.04 -15.33
C GLY A 92 11.19 4.90 -16.67
N SER A 93 11.91 4.48 -17.71
CA SER A 93 11.37 4.17 -19.03
C SER A 93 10.95 2.70 -19.14
N GLU A 94 9.93 2.41 -19.96
CA GLU A 94 9.51 1.03 -20.23
C GLU A 94 10.65 0.19 -20.83
N ALA A 95 11.49 0.81 -21.67
CA ALA A 95 12.64 0.17 -22.28
C ALA A 95 13.72 -0.18 -21.24
N GLY A 96 14.05 0.76 -20.35
CA GLY A 96 15.02 0.57 -19.27
C GLY A 96 14.57 -0.48 -18.27
N TYR A 97 13.31 -0.40 -17.82
CA TYR A 97 12.71 -1.40 -16.95
C TYR A 97 12.78 -2.81 -17.56
N SER A 98 12.42 -2.94 -18.85
CA SER A 98 12.45 -4.22 -19.56
C SER A 98 13.89 -4.75 -19.70
N ALA A 99 14.84 -3.90 -20.06
CA ALA A 99 16.26 -4.28 -20.14
C ALA A 99 16.81 -4.77 -18.79
N CYS A 100 16.48 -4.06 -17.70
CA CYS A 100 16.86 -4.46 -16.35
C CYS A 100 16.25 -5.82 -15.97
N ALA A 101 14.96 -6.03 -16.24
CA ALA A 101 14.29 -7.30 -15.97
C ALA A 101 14.92 -8.48 -16.73
N ILE A 102 15.28 -8.27 -18.01
CA ILE A 102 15.95 -9.27 -18.84
C ILE A 102 17.32 -9.62 -18.25
N PHE A 103 18.10 -8.62 -17.83
CA PHE A 103 19.40 -8.86 -17.21
C PHE A 103 19.27 -9.62 -15.89
N LEU A 104 18.34 -9.23 -15.00
CA LEU A 104 18.09 -9.94 -13.74
C LEU A 104 17.70 -11.42 -13.96
N SER A 105 16.90 -11.70 -14.99
CA SER A 105 16.58 -13.07 -15.39
C SER A 105 17.81 -13.83 -15.92
N ALA A 106 18.72 -13.16 -16.62
CA ALA A 106 19.99 -13.75 -17.03
C ALA A 106 20.89 -14.06 -15.82
N VAL A 107 20.97 -13.18 -14.82
CA VAL A 107 21.70 -13.41 -13.56
C VAL A 107 21.17 -14.67 -12.86
N GLU A 108 19.85 -14.79 -12.73
CA GLU A 108 19.21 -15.96 -12.12
C GLU A 108 19.50 -17.25 -12.90
N THR A 109 19.38 -17.19 -14.23
CA THR A 109 19.64 -18.33 -15.12
C THR A 109 21.10 -18.78 -15.02
N THR A 110 22.04 -17.84 -14.96
CA THR A 110 23.46 -18.14 -14.76
C THR A 110 23.71 -18.80 -13.41
N ALA A 111 23.17 -18.25 -12.32
CA ALA A 111 23.32 -18.87 -10.99
C ALA A 111 22.77 -20.31 -10.94
N LYS A 112 21.60 -20.56 -11.57
CA LYS A 112 21.02 -21.90 -11.70
C LYS A 112 21.91 -22.84 -12.52
N THR A 113 22.43 -22.37 -13.65
CA THR A 113 23.29 -23.16 -14.56
C THR A 113 24.59 -23.57 -13.88
N PHE A 114 25.13 -22.71 -13.02
CA PHE A 114 26.34 -22.97 -12.24
C PHE A 114 26.09 -23.87 -11.02
N GLY A 115 24.83 -24.21 -10.73
CA GLY A 115 24.45 -25.03 -9.58
C GLY A 115 24.59 -24.32 -8.24
N LEU A 116 24.47 -22.98 -8.22
CA LEU A 116 24.55 -22.19 -6.99
C LEU A 116 23.27 -22.35 -6.18
N GLU A 117 23.41 -22.60 -4.89
CA GLU A 117 22.30 -22.68 -3.93
C GLU A 117 21.72 -21.29 -3.65
N ALA A 118 20.38 -21.19 -3.65
CA ALA A 118 19.73 -19.92 -3.40
C ALA A 118 19.88 -19.48 -1.94
N ALA A 119 20.14 -18.20 -1.72
CA ALA A 119 20.12 -17.63 -0.37
C ALA A 119 18.74 -17.86 0.31
N PRO A 120 18.70 -18.14 1.63
CA PRO A 120 17.46 -18.51 2.32
C PRO A 120 16.38 -17.42 2.23
N ARG A 121 15.17 -17.84 1.83
CA ARG A 121 14.01 -16.95 1.59
C ARG A 121 12.76 -17.28 2.40
N ALA A 122 12.89 -18.14 3.41
CA ALA A 122 11.78 -18.57 4.28
C ALA A 122 11.03 -17.40 4.96
N TYR A 123 11.65 -16.23 5.06
CA TYR A 123 11.00 -15.00 5.54
C TYR A 123 9.79 -14.58 4.69
N ARG A 124 9.73 -14.94 3.40
CA ARG A 124 8.61 -14.63 2.50
C ARG A 124 7.28 -15.19 3.00
N LYS A 125 7.30 -16.27 3.79
CA LYS A 125 6.09 -16.84 4.42
C LYS A 125 5.42 -15.88 5.40
N ARG A 126 6.18 -14.93 5.96
CA ARG A 126 5.70 -13.89 6.90
C ARG A 126 5.22 -12.64 6.19
N PHE A 127 5.39 -12.53 4.87
CA PHE A 127 4.89 -11.40 4.12
C PHE A 127 3.36 -11.33 4.12
N SER A 128 2.81 -10.14 3.96
CA SER A 128 1.36 -9.94 3.78
C SER A 128 0.88 -10.68 2.53
N ALA A 129 -0.42 -10.93 2.41
CA ALA A 129 -0.99 -11.65 1.27
C ALA A 129 -0.61 -11.01 -0.09
N ASN A 130 -0.57 -9.68 -0.15
CA ASN A 130 -0.22 -8.93 -1.35
C ASN A 130 1.24 -9.19 -1.78
N TYR A 131 2.18 -9.13 -0.84
CA TYR A 131 3.59 -9.41 -1.14
C TYR A 131 3.84 -10.89 -1.43
N ARG A 132 3.16 -11.83 -0.75
CA ARG A 132 3.27 -13.27 -1.08
C ARG A 132 2.81 -13.59 -2.50
N ALA A 133 1.87 -12.84 -3.05
CA ALA A 133 1.49 -13.00 -4.45
C ALA A 133 2.60 -12.58 -5.43
N LEU A 134 3.43 -11.60 -5.05
CA LEU A 134 4.60 -11.17 -5.83
C LEU A 134 5.80 -12.11 -5.66
N PHE A 135 5.85 -12.84 -4.54
CA PHE A 135 6.93 -13.74 -4.16
C PHE A 135 6.35 -15.12 -3.77
N PRO A 136 5.91 -15.92 -4.77
CA PRO A 136 5.09 -17.11 -4.53
C PRO A 136 5.84 -18.29 -3.89
N ASP A 137 7.16 -18.30 -4.00
CA ASP A 137 8.02 -19.38 -3.49
C ASP A 137 9.38 -18.85 -2.97
N ASP A 138 10.23 -19.78 -2.54
CA ASP A 138 11.56 -19.48 -1.99
C ASP A 138 12.66 -19.38 -3.07
N ALA A 139 12.32 -19.41 -4.37
CA ALA A 139 13.29 -19.30 -5.46
C ALA A 139 13.81 -17.86 -5.63
N ARG A 140 14.90 -17.72 -6.39
CA ARG A 140 15.39 -16.41 -6.84
C ARG A 140 14.31 -15.78 -7.72
N HIS A 141 13.80 -14.63 -7.30
CA HIS A 141 12.79 -13.85 -8.03
C HIS A 141 13.22 -12.39 -7.99
N TYR A 142 14.32 -12.08 -8.68
CA TYR A 142 14.88 -10.75 -8.67
C TYR A 142 13.94 -9.77 -9.38
N ARG A 143 13.45 -8.78 -8.64
CA ARG A 143 12.56 -7.74 -9.15
C ARG A 143 13.32 -6.43 -9.37
N VAL A 144 13.07 -5.80 -10.51
CA VAL A 144 13.61 -4.47 -10.84
C VAL A 144 13.25 -3.45 -9.76
N ASP A 145 12.02 -3.49 -9.25
CA ASP A 145 11.55 -2.57 -8.21
C ASP A 145 12.35 -2.68 -6.89
N VAL A 146 12.90 -3.87 -6.56
CA VAL A 146 13.75 -4.07 -5.37
C VAL A 146 15.16 -3.50 -5.62
N LEU A 147 15.70 -3.71 -6.83
CA LEU A 147 16.99 -3.14 -7.21
C LEU A 147 16.93 -1.61 -7.21
N GLU A 148 15.90 -1.02 -7.81
CA GLU A 148 15.65 0.42 -7.81
C GLU A 148 15.59 0.96 -6.39
N ALA A 149 14.77 0.37 -5.52
CA ALA A 149 14.65 0.80 -4.13
C ALA A 149 15.99 0.78 -3.37
N SER A 150 16.87 -0.17 -3.67
CA SER A 150 18.20 -0.22 -3.07
C SER A 150 19.16 0.87 -3.58
N ALA A 151 18.92 1.43 -4.77
CA ALA A 151 19.72 2.52 -5.33
C ALA A 151 19.31 3.90 -4.75
N ASP A 152 18.07 4.04 -4.29
CA ASP A 152 17.56 5.29 -3.75
C ASP A 152 18.14 5.64 -2.37
N GLN A 153 18.58 4.64 -1.60
CA GLN A 153 19.36 4.67 -0.34
C GLN A 153 18.89 5.62 0.79
N HIS A 154 17.92 6.50 0.55
CA HIS A 154 17.44 7.58 1.44
C HIS A 154 15.97 7.95 1.15
N SER A 155 15.19 7.04 0.56
CA SER A 155 13.80 7.35 0.19
C SER A 155 12.95 7.48 1.44
N ALA A 156 12.60 8.73 1.76
CA ALA A 156 11.49 9.01 2.65
C ALA A 156 10.21 8.53 1.96
N ILE A 157 9.50 7.58 2.57
CA ILE A 157 8.24 7.07 2.07
C ILE A 157 7.14 7.95 2.66
N TRP A 158 6.39 8.65 1.81
CA TRP A 158 5.28 9.50 2.23
C TRP A 158 3.95 8.76 2.04
N VAL A 159 3.18 8.63 3.13
CA VAL A 159 1.86 8.00 3.12
C VAL A 159 0.91 8.81 3.98
N ASN A 160 -0.21 9.25 3.41
CA ASN A 160 -1.26 9.99 4.12
C ASN A 160 -0.77 11.25 4.86
N GLY A 161 0.29 11.91 4.35
CA GLY A 161 0.91 13.09 4.97
C GLY A 161 1.99 12.77 6.01
N ASP A 162 2.14 11.51 6.41
CA ASP A 162 3.19 11.07 7.31
C ASP A 162 4.45 10.69 6.53
N LYS A 163 5.61 11.08 7.07
CA LYS A 163 6.93 10.71 6.56
C LYS A 163 7.43 9.45 7.28
N PHE A 164 7.80 8.44 6.51
CA PHE A 164 8.46 7.23 6.99
C PHE A 164 9.88 7.17 6.44
N GLU A 165 10.82 6.78 7.29
CA GLU A 165 12.20 6.58 6.90
C GLU A 165 12.53 5.10 7.08
N LEU A 166 13.25 4.54 6.11
CA LEU A 166 13.78 3.18 6.24
C LEU A 166 14.78 3.13 7.39
N SER A 167 14.81 1.99 8.09
CA SER A 167 15.73 1.84 9.20
C SER A 167 17.20 1.85 8.74
N PRO A 168 18.15 2.20 9.63
CA PRO A 168 19.58 2.10 9.33
C PRO A 168 20.02 0.71 8.88
N GLU A 169 19.33 -0.35 9.35
CA GLU A 169 19.58 -1.72 8.95
C GLU A 169 19.15 -1.98 7.49
N ALA A 170 17.99 -1.47 7.07
CA ALA A 170 17.55 -1.54 5.68
C ALA A 170 18.51 -0.79 4.74
N ILE A 171 18.99 0.39 5.17
CA ILE A 171 19.97 1.18 4.42
C ILE A 171 21.29 0.41 4.29
N CYS A 172 21.80 -0.18 5.38
CA CYS A 172 23.01 -1.00 5.33
C CYS A 172 22.87 -2.19 4.36
N HIS A 173 21.71 -2.84 4.31
CA HIS A 173 21.44 -3.89 3.34
C HIS A 173 21.33 -3.37 1.90
N ALA A 174 20.78 -2.16 1.70
CA ALA A 174 20.74 -1.52 0.39
C ALA A 174 22.14 -1.24 -0.16
N GLU A 175 23.03 -0.71 0.69
CA GLU A 175 24.44 -0.47 0.35
C GLU A 175 25.17 -1.77 0.01
N ALA A 176 24.95 -2.83 0.79
CA ALA A 176 25.52 -4.15 0.52
C ALA A 176 25.05 -4.71 -0.83
N LEU A 177 23.77 -4.54 -1.16
CA LEU A 177 23.23 -4.96 -2.45
C LEU A 177 23.82 -4.14 -3.60
N GLN A 178 23.89 -2.82 -3.48
CA GLN A 178 24.48 -1.95 -4.51
C GLN A 178 25.97 -2.23 -4.73
N LYS A 179 26.71 -2.56 -3.66
CA LYS A 179 28.10 -3.01 -3.76
C LYS A 179 28.21 -4.33 -4.52
N ALA A 180 27.43 -5.34 -4.16
CA ALA A 180 27.46 -6.64 -4.84
C ALA A 180 27.03 -6.54 -6.31
N TRP A 181 26.07 -5.65 -6.60
CA TRP A 181 25.68 -5.31 -7.97
C TRP A 181 26.83 -4.70 -8.76
N ALA A 182 27.53 -3.71 -8.19
CA ALA A 182 28.68 -3.07 -8.83
C ALA A 182 29.83 -4.06 -9.08
N GLU A 183 30.09 -4.99 -8.14
CA GLU A 183 31.08 -6.06 -8.31
C GLU A 183 30.72 -6.99 -9.48
N LEU A 184 29.44 -7.34 -9.64
CA LEU A 184 28.97 -8.12 -10.80
C LEU A 184 29.14 -7.34 -12.10
N SER A 185 28.70 -6.08 -12.15
CA SER A 185 28.85 -5.24 -13.32
C SER A 185 30.31 -5.10 -13.74
N GLN A 186 31.22 -4.83 -12.79
CA GLN A 186 32.66 -4.73 -13.07
C GLN A 186 33.24 -6.03 -13.60
N LEU A 187 32.84 -7.18 -13.03
CA LEU A 187 33.29 -8.48 -13.53
C LEU A 187 32.82 -8.70 -14.96
N VAL A 188 31.55 -8.44 -15.26
CA VAL A 188 30.96 -8.61 -16.60
C VAL A 188 31.55 -7.62 -17.62
N GLU A 189 31.81 -6.38 -17.22
CA GLU A 189 32.47 -5.36 -18.05
C GLU A 189 33.92 -5.75 -18.36
N SER A 190 34.66 -6.30 -17.39
CA SER A 190 36.05 -6.75 -17.61
C SER A 190 36.16 -7.91 -18.61
N CYS A 191 35.07 -8.64 -18.84
CA CYS A 191 34.96 -9.71 -19.83
C CYS A 191 34.77 -9.17 -21.26
N ALA A 192 34.28 -7.94 -21.40
CA ALA A 192 34.19 -7.23 -22.66
C ALA A 192 35.55 -6.61 -22.99
N GLY A 193 36.36 -7.29 -23.81
CA GLY A 193 37.65 -6.75 -24.24
C GLY A 193 37.53 -5.38 -24.94
N PRO A 194 38.61 -4.57 -24.96
CA PRO A 194 38.60 -3.19 -25.49
C PRO A 194 38.18 -3.08 -26.97
N ASP A 195 38.36 -4.15 -27.75
CA ASP A 195 38.04 -4.20 -29.18
C ASP A 195 36.72 -4.93 -29.51
N GLY A 196 35.93 -5.33 -28.50
CA GLY A 196 34.66 -6.05 -28.68
C GLY A 196 34.73 -7.46 -29.28
N ASN A 197 35.90 -7.87 -29.79
CA ASN A 197 36.07 -9.08 -30.62
C ASN A 197 36.74 -10.27 -29.91
N THR A 198 37.31 -10.09 -28.71
CA THR A 198 37.84 -11.19 -27.87
C THR A 198 37.18 -11.14 -26.50
N ALA A 199 36.06 -11.85 -26.34
CA ALA A 199 35.45 -12.05 -25.03
C ALA A 199 36.41 -12.87 -24.16
N ARG A 200 36.83 -12.32 -23.02
CA ARG A 200 37.52 -13.11 -21.99
C ARG A 200 36.44 -13.66 -21.08
N HIS A 201 36.39 -14.97 -20.88
CA HIS A 201 35.48 -15.54 -19.89
C HIS A 201 36.00 -15.24 -18.48
N PRO A 202 35.13 -14.84 -17.54
CA PRO A 202 35.53 -14.69 -16.15
C PRO A 202 35.94 -16.06 -15.61
N ALA A 203 36.86 -16.08 -14.65
CA ALA A 203 37.15 -17.33 -13.95
C ALA A 203 35.86 -17.82 -13.27
N ARG A 204 35.57 -19.12 -13.41
CA ARG A 204 34.39 -19.75 -12.81
C ARG A 204 34.27 -19.42 -11.32
N SER A 205 35.40 -19.46 -10.59
CA SER A 205 35.51 -19.12 -9.17
C SER A 205 34.96 -17.73 -8.84
N ASP A 206 35.32 -16.76 -9.66
CA ASP A 206 35.08 -15.35 -9.41
C ASP A 206 33.60 -15.05 -9.69
N LEU A 207 33.08 -15.60 -10.79
CA LEU A 207 31.66 -15.48 -11.11
C LEU A 207 30.77 -16.15 -10.06
N CYS A 208 31.11 -17.36 -9.59
CA CYS A 208 30.37 -18.00 -8.50
C CYS A 208 30.37 -17.11 -7.23
N THR A 209 31.54 -16.60 -6.85
CA THR A 209 31.70 -15.78 -5.64
C THR A 209 30.83 -14.52 -5.71
N VAL A 210 30.85 -13.84 -6.85
CA VAL A 210 30.08 -12.60 -7.04
C VAL A 210 28.58 -12.86 -7.13
N LEU A 211 28.15 -13.95 -7.79
CA LEU A 211 26.74 -14.33 -7.84
C LEU A 211 26.18 -14.74 -6.47
N ASP A 212 26.95 -15.50 -5.68
CA ASP A 212 26.57 -15.87 -4.31
C ASP A 212 26.48 -14.64 -3.40
N ALA A 213 27.45 -13.72 -3.50
CA ALA A 213 27.45 -12.47 -2.76
C ALA A 213 26.24 -11.59 -3.11
N LEU A 214 25.91 -11.48 -4.40
CA LEU A 214 24.73 -10.75 -4.87
C LEU A 214 23.44 -11.38 -4.34
N ASP A 215 23.29 -12.70 -4.43
CA ASP A 215 22.09 -13.40 -3.97
C ASP A 215 21.87 -13.23 -2.46
N ALA A 216 22.93 -13.34 -1.67
CA ALA A 216 22.88 -13.12 -0.22
C ALA A 216 22.54 -11.67 0.13
N ALA A 217 23.17 -10.69 -0.52
CA ALA A 217 22.87 -9.28 -0.30
C ALA A 217 21.43 -8.93 -0.71
N TRP A 218 20.95 -9.52 -1.82
CA TRP A 218 19.59 -9.35 -2.28
C TRP A 218 18.57 -9.89 -1.29
N ALA A 219 18.75 -11.12 -0.82
CA ALA A 219 17.84 -11.73 0.15
C ALA A 219 17.81 -10.93 1.48
N GLY A 220 18.96 -10.41 1.92
CA GLY A 220 19.04 -9.54 3.10
C GLY A 220 18.25 -8.24 2.92
N PHE A 221 18.45 -7.54 1.82
CA PHE A 221 17.73 -6.30 1.53
C PHE A 221 16.24 -6.54 1.31
N GLU A 222 15.86 -7.52 0.49
CA GLU A 222 14.46 -7.88 0.23
C GLU A 222 13.70 -8.18 1.53
N HIS A 223 14.30 -8.99 2.42
CA HIS A 223 13.67 -9.31 3.70
C HIS A 223 13.39 -8.04 4.52
N LYS A 224 14.43 -7.21 4.72
CA LYS A 224 14.32 -6.04 5.60
C LYS A 224 13.42 -4.97 4.99
N TYR A 225 13.63 -4.65 3.71
CA TYR A 225 12.87 -3.64 2.99
C TYR A 225 11.40 -3.99 2.94
N ILE A 226 11.03 -5.19 2.48
CA ILE A 226 9.62 -5.58 2.35
C ILE A 226 8.94 -5.69 3.73
N ALA A 227 9.65 -6.15 4.76
CA ALA A 227 9.11 -6.16 6.12
C ALA A 227 8.76 -4.74 6.60
N GLU A 228 9.65 -3.77 6.39
CA GLU A 228 9.38 -2.37 6.76
C GLU A 228 8.26 -1.75 5.92
N LEU A 229 8.14 -2.08 4.63
CA LEU A 229 7.00 -1.64 3.84
C LEU A 229 5.68 -2.15 4.43
N ILE A 230 5.63 -3.43 4.84
CA ILE A 230 4.45 -4.01 5.49
C ILE A 230 4.09 -3.24 6.76
N ASP A 231 5.08 -2.93 7.61
CA ASP A 231 4.88 -2.19 8.85
C ASP A 231 4.36 -0.76 8.59
N ILE A 232 4.91 -0.08 7.58
CA ILE A 232 4.46 1.27 7.15
C ILE A 232 3.02 1.21 6.63
N GLU A 233 2.70 0.23 5.79
CA GLU A 233 1.33 0.08 5.27
C GLU A 233 0.32 -0.24 6.39
N GLU A 234 0.69 -1.09 7.35
CA GLU A 234 -0.14 -1.37 8.52
C GLU A 234 -0.38 -0.08 9.32
N GLN A 235 0.68 0.72 9.52
CA GLN A 235 0.58 2.02 10.15
C GLN A 235 -0.36 2.97 9.41
N ALA A 236 -0.24 3.07 8.10
CA ALA A 236 -1.08 3.93 7.27
C ALA A 236 -2.56 3.53 7.35
N ARG A 237 -2.86 2.22 7.39
CA ARG A 237 -4.23 1.70 7.55
C ARG A 237 -4.82 1.93 8.96
N ARG A 238 -4.01 2.26 9.98
CA ARG A 238 -4.54 2.46 11.35
C ARG A 238 -5.61 3.53 11.46
N LEU A 239 -5.58 4.55 10.59
CA LEU A 239 -6.59 5.61 10.60
C LEU A 239 -7.99 5.08 10.30
N ILE A 240 -8.13 4.25 9.26
CA ILE A 240 -9.42 3.66 8.91
C ILE A 240 -9.82 2.55 9.89
N ILE A 241 -8.86 1.77 10.40
CA ILE A 241 -9.13 0.74 11.42
C ILE A 241 -9.74 1.37 12.67
N LYS A 242 -9.15 2.47 13.18
CA LYS A 242 -9.70 3.21 14.32
C LYS A 242 -11.14 3.70 14.08
N ALA A 243 -11.42 4.24 12.89
CA ALA A 243 -12.77 4.68 12.54
C ALA A 243 -13.77 3.51 12.47
N VAL A 244 -13.35 2.37 11.93
CA VAL A 244 -14.15 1.13 11.89
C VAL A 244 -14.45 0.61 13.29
N ASP A 245 -13.48 0.62 14.19
CA ASP A 245 -13.66 0.17 15.58
C ASP A 245 -14.59 1.10 16.36
N LEU A 246 -14.44 2.41 16.19
CA LEU A 246 -15.35 3.41 16.77
C LEU A 246 -16.78 3.24 16.26
N GLU A 247 -16.96 3.00 14.96
CA GLU A 247 -18.28 2.72 14.39
C GLU A 247 -18.89 1.44 14.96
N ALA A 248 -18.12 0.35 15.03
CA ALA A 248 -18.59 -0.91 15.58
C ALA A 248 -19.01 -0.76 17.06
N ARG A 249 -18.22 -0.03 17.86
CA ARG A 249 -18.55 0.27 19.25
C ARG A 249 -19.81 1.13 19.35
N LEU A 250 -19.96 2.15 18.49
CA LEU A 250 -21.14 3.00 18.48
C LEU A 250 -22.41 2.21 18.17
N SER A 251 -22.38 1.35 17.15
CA SER A 251 -23.51 0.47 16.81
C SER A 251 -23.92 -0.43 17.98
N MET A 252 -22.96 -1.04 18.68
CA MET A 252 -23.26 -1.88 19.85
C MET A 252 -23.90 -1.09 21.01
N LEU A 253 -23.47 0.15 21.24
CA LEU A 253 -24.03 1.00 22.30
C LEU A 253 -25.47 1.45 21.97
N GLU A 254 -25.71 1.81 20.70
CA GLU A 254 -27.04 2.21 20.22
C GLU A 254 -28.06 1.06 20.29
N GLU A 255 -27.61 -0.20 20.11
CA GLU A 255 -28.44 -1.40 20.24
C GLU A 255 -28.76 -1.75 21.71
N ASN A 256 -27.79 -1.59 22.63
CA ASN A 256 -27.91 -2.12 24.00
C ASN A 256 -28.43 -1.12 25.04
N ALA A 257 -28.14 0.17 24.92
CA ALA A 257 -28.30 1.12 26.04
C ALA A 257 -29.06 2.41 25.71
N GLY A 258 -29.47 2.62 24.45
CA GLY A 258 -30.03 3.90 24.01
C GLY A 258 -29.02 5.06 24.08
N LYS A 259 -29.48 6.30 23.89
CA LYS A 259 -28.64 7.51 23.84
C LYS A 259 -28.10 7.87 25.23
N GLY A 260 -26.97 7.28 25.63
CA GLY A 260 -26.22 7.62 26.84
C GLY A 260 -24.99 8.51 26.57
N LYS A 261 -24.39 9.07 27.64
CA LYS A 261 -23.16 9.87 27.57
C LYS A 261 -22.01 9.13 26.86
N GLU A 262 -21.88 7.84 27.10
CA GLU A 262 -20.86 7.00 26.44
C GLU A 262 -21.07 6.92 24.92
N SER A 263 -22.32 6.79 24.45
CA SER A 263 -22.64 6.79 23.02
C SER A 263 -22.28 8.14 22.37
N GLN A 264 -22.55 9.25 23.05
CA GLN A 264 -22.17 10.59 22.58
C GLN A 264 -20.65 10.77 22.51
N ASP A 265 -19.91 10.30 23.52
CA ASP A 265 -18.45 10.39 23.53
C ASP A 265 -17.82 9.57 22.40
N VAL A 266 -18.34 8.35 22.14
CA VAL A 266 -17.91 7.54 20.99
C VAL A 266 -18.31 8.19 19.66
N GLN A 267 -19.49 8.79 19.56
CA GLN A 267 -19.93 9.50 18.36
C GLN A 267 -19.04 10.72 18.08
N ARG A 268 -18.65 11.48 19.11
CA ARG A 268 -17.68 12.59 19.00
C ARG A 268 -16.32 12.10 18.50
N ALA A 269 -15.81 11.02 19.07
CA ALA A 269 -14.55 10.42 18.65
C ALA A 269 -14.62 9.91 17.19
N LEU A 270 -15.75 9.32 16.78
CA LEU A 270 -15.95 8.88 15.40
C LEU A 270 -15.95 10.06 14.42
N VAL A 271 -16.65 11.15 14.75
CA VAL A 271 -16.64 12.37 13.91
C VAL A 271 -15.22 12.94 13.78
N GLN A 272 -14.45 12.99 14.88
CA GLN A 272 -13.05 13.39 14.84
C GLN A 272 -12.21 12.46 13.96
N GLY A 273 -12.44 11.14 14.04
CA GLY A 273 -11.79 10.16 13.17
C GLY A 273 -12.12 10.37 11.69
N ILE A 274 -13.38 10.67 11.34
CA ILE A 274 -13.81 10.98 9.98
C ILE A 274 -13.18 12.28 9.48
N ALA A 275 -13.13 13.33 10.30
CA ALA A 275 -12.50 14.59 9.96
C ALA A 275 -10.99 14.42 9.69
N HIS A 276 -10.30 13.61 10.49
CA HIS A 276 -8.90 13.28 10.24
C HIS A 276 -8.72 12.45 8.96
N LEU A 277 -9.56 11.44 8.72
CA LEU A 277 -9.58 10.71 7.44
C LEU A 277 -9.79 11.66 6.25
N ASN A 278 -10.65 12.67 6.41
CA ASN A 278 -10.90 13.68 5.39
C ASN A 278 -9.61 14.45 5.06
N SER A 279 -8.86 14.89 6.07
CA SER A 279 -7.61 15.64 5.85
C SER A 279 -6.52 14.89 5.11
N VAL A 280 -6.47 13.56 5.26
CA VAL A 280 -5.40 12.75 4.64
C VAL A 280 -5.80 12.10 3.33
N ALA A 281 -7.10 11.81 3.13
CA ALA A 281 -7.57 11.04 1.98
C ALA A 281 -8.36 11.87 0.96
N ASN A 282 -8.98 12.99 1.37
CA ASN A 282 -9.82 13.77 0.47
C ASN A 282 -9.01 14.77 -0.36
N PHE A 283 -8.37 14.28 -1.41
CA PHE A 283 -7.65 15.11 -2.37
C PHE A 283 -8.55 15.87 -3.37
N ARG A 284 -9.85 15.52 -3.43
CA ARG A 284 -10.81 16.13 -4.38
C ARG A 284 -11.44 17.41 -3.85
N ARG A 285 -11.38 17.63 -2.53
CA ARG A 285 -11.85 18.84 -1.85
C ARG A 285 -10.70 19.44 -1.05
N LYS A 286 -11.01 20.21 0.00
CA LYS A 286 -10.01 20.91 0.81
C LYS A 286 -9.32 19.96 1.81
N GLY A 287 -9.94 18.82 2.15
CA GLY A 287 -9.40 17.92 3.17
C GLY A 287 -9.49 18.56 4.56
N ARG A 288 -10.65 19.08 4.91
CA ARG A 288 -10.87 19.75 6.21
C ARG A 288 -10.91 18.76 7.37
N ASP A 289 -10.24 19.08 8.47
CA ASP A 289 -10.29 18.36 9.76
C ASP A 289 -11.04 19.14 10.86
N ASP A 290 -11.49 20.37 10.58
CA ASP A 290 -12.11 21.28 11.55
C ASP A 290 -13.64 21.14 11.67
N LEU A 291 -14.23 20.17 10.99
CA LEU A 291 -15.67 19.91 10.97
C LEU A 291 -16.08 19.00 12.16
N GLY A 292 -16.53 19.63 13.24
CA GLY A 292 -16.75 19.00 14.55
C GLY A 292 -18.14 18.41 14.81
N TYR A 293 -18.21 17.61 15.88
CA TYR A 293 -19.43 16.92 16.35
C TYR A 293 -20.63 17.86 16.61
N ASP A 294 -20.37 19.09 17.00
CA ASP A 294 -21.40 20.09 17.29
C ASP A 294 -22.29 20.41 16.08
N ILE A 295 -21.76 20.24 14.85
CA ILE A 295 -22.54 20.35 13.61
C ILE A 295 -23.60 19.24 13.55
N LEU A 296 -23.21 18.00 13.85
CA LEU A 296 -24.09 16.84 13.87
C LEU A 296 -25.13 16.94 14.99
N GLU A 297 -24.72 17.39 16.17
CA GLU A 297 -25.61 17.62 17.30
C GLU A 297 -26.67 18.68 16.97
N SER A 298 -26.25 19.79 16.38
CA SER A 298 -27.17 20.86 15.94
C SER A 298 -28.13 20.36 14.85
N ALA A 299 -27.65 19.56 13.90
CA ALA A 299 -28.48 19.00 12.85
C ALA A 299 -29.52 18.04 13.41
N ALA A 300 -29.12 17.16 14.33
CA ALA A 300 -30.03 16.25 15.03
C ALA A 300 -31.08 17.02 15.84
N ALA A 301 -30.71 18.14 16.48
CA ALA A 301 -31.65 19.00 17.20
C ALA A 301 -32.69 19.61 16.24
N VAL A 302 -32.28 20.12 15.08
CA VAL A 302 -33.20 20.64 14.06
C VAL A 302 -34.18 19.55 13.60
N LEU A 303 -33.69 18.35 13.25
CA LEU A 303 -34.55 17.24 12.81
C LEU A 303 -35.55 16.80 13.89
N SER A 304 -35.14 16.78 15.15
CA SER A 304 -36.01 16.38 16.26
C SER A 304 -37.25 17.26 16.41
N ARG A 305 -37.16 18.55 16.06
CA ARG A 305 -38.30 19.49 16.07
C ARG A 305 -39.37 19.13 15.05
N PHE A 306 -38.99 18.43 13.99
CA PHE A 306 -39.89 17.93 12.95
C PHE A 306 -40.24 16.44 13.17
N SER A 307 -39.91 15.88 14.34
CA SER A 307 -40.08 14.46 14.66
C SER A 307 -39.39 13.52 13.66
N LEU A 308 -38.29 13.98 13.05
CA LEU A 308 -37.48 13.19 12.11
C LEU A 308 -36.29 12.57 12.86
N THR A 309 -35.98 11.32 12.53
CA THR A 309 -34.85 10.56 13.08
C THR A 309 -33.86 10.18 11.99
N SER A 310 -32.63 9.81 12.38
CA SER A 310 -31.64 9.27 11.43
C SER A 310 -32.16 8.06 10.65
N LYS A 311 -33.05 7.24 11.26
CA LYS A 311 -33.69 6.11 10.58
C LYS A 311 -34.61 6.56 9.46
N ASP A 312 -35.34 7.66 9.66
CA ASP A 312 -36.22 8.23 8.62
C ASP A 312 -35.40 8.78 7.45
N ILE A 313 -34.26 9.42 7.74
CA ILE A 313 -33.33 9.92 6.71
C ILE A 313 -32.78 8.77 5.87
N VAL A 314 -32.31 7.70 6.52
CA VAL A 314 -31.82 6.50 5.83
C VAL A 314 -32.94 5.85 5.00
N ALA A 315 -34.14 5.72 5.57
CA ALA A 315 -35.29 5.14 4.87
C ALA A 315 -35.72 5.95 3.63
N ALA A 316 -35.66 7.28 3.71
CA ALA A 316 -35.97 8.14 2.58
C ALA A 316 -34.94 8.01 1.44
N GLY A 317 -33.64 7.91 1.77
CA GLY A 317 -32.59 7.64 0.79
C GLY A 317 -32.72 6.29 0.08
N GLU A 318 -33.39 5.32 0.72
CA GLU A 318 -33.73 4.00 0.14
C GLU A 318 -35.04 4.00 -0.67
N GLY A 319 -35.72 5.15 -0.82
CA GLY A 319 -36.96 5.27 -1.59
C GLY A 319 -38.22 4.81 -0.85
N LYS A 320 -38.21 4.69 0.48
CA LYS A 320 -39.41 4.35 1.27
C LYS A 320 -40.34 5.57 1.37
N GLY A 321 -41.46 5.53 0.65
CA GLY A 321 -42.30 6.69 0.34
C GLY A 321 -42.86 7.50 1.52
N PHE A 322 -43.12 6.88 2.68
CA PHE A 322 -43.68 7.61 3.83
C PHE A 322 -42.66 8.57 4.48
N ALA A 323 -41.41 8.12 4.66
CA ALA A 323 -40.34 8.94 5.23
C ALA A 323 -39.92 10.07 4.26
N ALA A 324 -39.86 9.77 2.96
CA ALA A 324 -39.54 10.76 1.94
C ALA A 324 -40.58 11.90 1.89
N ALA A 325 -41.87 11.58 2.01
CA ALA A 325 -42.93 12.59 2.04
C ALA A 325 -42.86 13.48 3.29
N ALA A 326 -42.59 12.90 4.46
CA ALA A 326 -42.45 13.65 5.72
C ALA A 326 -41.24 14.61 5.68
N ILE A 327 -40.11 14.17 5.11
CA ILE A 327 -38.93 15.02 4.93
C ILE A 327 -39.25 16.14 3.94
N GLN A 328 -39.91 15.84 2.82
CA GLN A 328 -40.24 16.86 1.82
C GLN A 328 -41.15 17.96 2.40
N ASP A 329 -42.13 17.58 3.22
CA ASP A 329 -42.99 18.54 3.94
C ASP A 329 -42.17 19.40 4.93
N ALA A 330 -41.28 18.79 5.71
CA ALA A 330 -40.43 19.50 6.66
C ALA A 330 -39.44 20.45 5.97
N VAL A 331 -38.83 20.03 4.86
CA VAL A 331 -37.96 20.86 4.01
C VAL A 331 -38.72 22.05 3.42
N SER A 332 -39.98 21.85 3.00
CA SER A 332 -40.83 22.94 2.49
C SER A 332 -41.11 24.00 3.56
N ARG A 333 -41.06 23.63 4.85
CA ARG A 333 -41.27 24.52 5.98
C ARG A 333 -39.98 25.19 6.50
N SER A 334 -38.81 24.61 6.23
CA SER A 334 -37.53 25.19 6.65
C SER A 334 -36.35 24.67 5.81
N ALA A 335 -35.62 25.59 5.18
CA ALA A 335 -34.38 25.28 4.47
C ALA A 335 -33.31 24.66 5.39
N GLY A 336 -33.34 24.98 6.69
CA GLY A 336 -32.44 24.40 7.70
C GLY A 336 -32.65 22.89 7.88
N VAL A 337 -33.86 22.38 7.59
CA VAL A 337 -34.15 20.93 7.61
C VAL A 337 -33.41 20.24 6.49
N SER A 338 -33.39 20.78 5.27
CA SER A 338 -32.64 20.18 4.15
C SER A 338 -31.18 19.99 4.50
N MET A 339 -30.55 21.00 5.10
CA MET A 339 -29.14 20.95 5.49
C MET A 339 -28.90 19.96 6.64
N ALA A 340 -29.82 19.89 7.59
CA ALA A 340 -29.74 18.92 8.68
C ALA A 340 -29.92 17.47 8.18
N VAL A 341 -30.78 17.25 7.19
CA VAL A 341 -30.94 15.97 6.48
C VAL A 341 -29.63 15.57 5.82
N ASP A 342 -28.98 16.49 5.10
CA ASP A 342 -27.72 16.22 4.39
C ASP A 342 -26.57 15.88 5.37
N VAL A 343 -26.44 16.62 6.48
CA VAL A 343 -25.43 16.37 7.52
C VAL A 343 -25.62 14.98 8.16
N VAL A 344 -26.84 14.65 8.57
CA VAL A 344 -27.13 13.35 9.20
C VAL A 344 -27.03 12.21 8.18
N GLY A 345 -27.50 12.44 6.95
CA GLY A 345 -27.46 11.47 5.86
C GLY A 345 -26.03 11.10 5.44
N SER A 346 -25.16 12.10 5.25
CA SER A 346 -23.75 11.87 4.91
C SER A 346 -22.98 11.18 6.04
N PHE A 347 -23.28 11.51 7.31
CA PHE A 347 -22.73 10.79 8.47
C PHE A 347 -23.14 9.31 8.47
N GLU A 348 -24.43 9.00 8.34
CA GLU A 348 -24.91 7.61 8.29
C GLU A 348 -24.38 6.84 7.05
N ALA A 349 -24.19 7.53 5.92
CA ALA A 349 -23.56 6.93 4.75
C ALA A 349 -22.09 6.57 5.00
N MET A 350 -21.33 7.42 5.69
CA MET A 350 -19.96 7.12 6.12
C MET A 350 -19.92 5.92 7.08
N ARG A 351 -20.81 5.89 8.09
CA ARG A 351 -20.95 4.76 9.02
C ARG A 351 -21.21 3.45 8.27
N ARG A 352 -22.13 3.45 7.30
CA ARG A 352 -22.41 2.29 6.45
C ARG A 352 -21.17 1.84 5.68
N TYR A 353 -20.42 2.78 5.11
CA TYR A 353 -19.16 2.48 4.43
C TYR A 353 -18.15 1.80 5.36
N LEU A 354 -17.94 2.33 6.58
CA LEU A 354 -17.03 1.74 7.56
C LEU A 354 -17.44 0.31 7.95
N ARG A 355 -18.74 0.01 8.09
CA ARG A 355 -19.23 -1.34 8.36
C ARG A 355 -18.95 -2.32 7.20
N GLU A 356 -19.00 -1.85 5.96
CA GLU A 356 -18.65 -2.68 4.80
C GLU A 356 -17.14 -2.91 4.72
N VAL A 357 -16.32 -1.86 4.91
CA VAL A 357 -14.86 -1.96 4.91
C VAL A 357 -14.35 -2.89 6.01
N LYS A 358 -15.01 -2.94 7.17
CA LYS A 358 -14.67 -3.87 8.26
C LYS A 358 -14.51 -5.33 7.79
N LYS A 359 -15.26 -5.73 6.76
CA LYS A 359 -15.27 -7.10 6.23
C LYS A 359 -14.03 -7.42 5.37
N CYS A 360 -13.24 -6.42 5.00
CA CYS A 360 -12.11 -6.56 4.08
C CYS A 360 -11.01 -5.49 4.31
N LEU A 361 -10.63 -5.25 5.57
CA LEU A 361 -9.62 -4.25 5.94
C LEU A 361 -8.27 -4.49 5.26
N GLU A 362 -7.91 -5.75 5.02
CA GLU A 362 -6.68 -6.17 4.34
C GLU A 362 -6.63 -5.74 2.85
N ARG A 363 -7.78 -5.38 2.27
CA ARG A 363 -7.90 -4.93 0.88
C ARG A 363 -7.91 -3.41 0.74
N VAL A 364 -7.94 -2.68 1.86
CA VAL A 364 -7.89 -1.22 1.84
C VAL A 364 -6.49 -0.79 1.42
N ASP A 365 -6.43 0.10 0.42
CA ASP A 365 -5.17 0.68 -0.01
C ASP A 365 -4.60 1.54 1.14
N PRO A 366 -3.36 1.30 1.59
CA PRO A 366 -2.73 2.09 2.65
C PRO A 366 -2.58 3.57 2.28
N HIS A 367 -2.46 3.93 0.99
CA HIS A 367 -2.66 5.29 0.51
C HIS A 367 -4.16 5.56 0.43
N LEU A 368 -4.70 6.19 1.48
CA LEU A 368 -6.15 6.25 1.69
C LEU A 368 -6.88 6.99 0.57
N CYS A 369 -6.22 7.94 -0.09
CA CYS A 369 -6.73 8.67 -1.25
C CYS A 369 -7.01 7.79 -2.49
N ASN A 370 -6.39 6.61 -2.60
CA ASN A 370 -6.64 5.68 -3.70
C ASN A 370 -7.96 4.90 -3.52
N ASN A 371 -8.51 4.87 -2.31
CA ASN A 371 -9.77 4.19 -2.03
C ASN A 371 -10.95 5.04 -2.53
N VAL A 372 -11.31 4.89 -3.80
CA VAL A 372 -12.38 5.68 -4.47
C VAL A 372 -13.69 5.72 -3.69
N GLY A 373 -14.07 4.62 -3.03
CA GLY A 373 -15.27 4.57 -2.18
C GLY A 373 -15.16 5.44 -0.92
N LEU A 374 -13.99 5.44 -0.26
CA LEU A 374 -13.71 6.30 0.89
C LEU A 374 -13.74 7.77 0.47
N VAL A 375 -13.01 8.12 -0.60
CA VAL A 375 -12.93 9.49 -1.10
C VAL A 375 -14.31 10.01 -1.49
N ALA A 376 -15.13 9.21 -2.18
CA ALA A 376 -16.50 9.62 -2.52
C ALA A 376 -17.34 9.95 -1.27
N ARG A 377 -17.20 9.17 -0.19
CA ARG A 377 -17.92 9.42 1.07
C ARG A 377 -17.38 10.62 1.82
N LEU A 378 -16.07 10.84 1.79
CA LEU A 378 -15.44 12.00 2.41
C LEU A 378 -15.78 13.31 1.71
N VAL A 379 -15.85 13.30 0.37
CA VAL A 379 -16.33 14.45 -0.41
C VAL A 379 -17.74 14.82 0.02
N ASP A 380 -18.69 13.88 -0.08
CA ASP A 380 -20.10 14.06 0.31
C ASP A 380 -20.23 14.59 1.74
N TRP A 381 -19.51 13.97 2.68
CA TRP A 381 -19.43 14.40 4.07
C TRP A 381 -18.91 15.84 4.22
N GLU A 382 -17.77 16.19 3.60
CA GLU A 382 -17.21 17.55 3.69
C GLU A 382 -18.18 18.60 3.11
N GLU A 383 -18.86 18.31 1.99
CA GLU A 383 -19.81 19.27 1.39
C GLU A 383 -21.00 19.52 2.30
N SER A 384 -21.66 18.46 2.76
CA SER A 384 -22.84 18.56 3.61
C SER A 384 -22.53 19.26 4.93
N TRP A 385 -21.35 18.99 5.50
CA TRP A 385 -20.94 19.54 6.79
C TRP A 385 -20.42 20.97 6.68
N GLU A 386 -19.73 21.34 5.59
CA GLU A 386 -19.34 22.74 5.33
C GLU A 386 -20.59 23.62 5.21
N ILE A 387 -21.60 23.18 4.47
CA ILE A 387 -22.86 23.90 4.32
C ILE A 387 -23.63 23.89 5.65
N GLY A 388 -23.78 22.73 6.28
CA GLY A 388 -24.48 22.56 7.56
C GLY A 388 -23.91 23.43 8.68
N SER A 389 -22.58 23.56 8.76
CA SER A 389 -21.90 24.42 9.75
C SER A 389 -22.34 25.88 9.69
N ARG A 390 -22.70 26.38 8.50
CA ARG A 390 -23.12 27.77 8.28
C ARG A 390 -24.58 27.97 8.64
N TYR A 391 -25.45 27.06 8.20
CA TYR A 391 -26.91 27.25 8.26
C TYR A 391 -27.54 26.69 9.53
N VAL A 392 -27.11 25.51 9.98
CA VAL A 392 -27.70 24.85 11.16
C VAL A 392 -27.35 25.62 12.44
N ARG A 393 -26.13 26.16 12.53
CA ARG A 393 -25.70 27.00 13.67
C ARG A 393 -26.45 28.35 13.70
N GLN A 394 -26.78 28.92 12.54
CA GLN A 394 -27.56 30.15 12.45
C GLN A 394 -29.01 29.95 12.87
N THR A 395 -29.65 28.82 12.51
CA THR A 395 -31.04 28.54 12.91
C THR A 395 -31.20 28.47 14.43
N VAL A 396 -30.25 27.86 15.14
CA VAL A 396 -30.27 27.81 16.62
C VAL A 396 -30.13 29.22 17.24
N LEU A 397 -29.32 30.10 16.64
CA LEU A 397 -29.16 31.49 17.10
C LEU A 397 -30.38 32.37 16.79
N PHE A 398 -31.02 32.19 15.64
CA PHE A 398 -32.24 32.93 15.29
C PHE A 398 -33.42 32.55 16.19
N ASP A 399 -33.53 31.28 16.59
CA ASP A 399 -34.59 30.83 17.48
C ASP A 399 -34.37 31.29 18.94
N ALA A 400 -33.12 31.31 19.42
CA ALA A 400 -32.80 31.85 20.75
C ALA A 400 -33.14 33.35 20.91
N ASN A 401 -33.23 34.09 19.80
CA ASN A 401 -33.65 35.49 19.77
C ASN A 401 -35.17 35.69 19.60
N ASN A 402 -35.92 34.64 19.25
CA ASN A 402 -37.38 34.69 19.06
C ASN A 402 -38.18 34.17 20.27
N ASP A 403 -37.49 33.63 21.30
CA ASP A 403 -38.08 33.18 22.58
C ASP A 403 -37.99 34.25 23.71
N VAL A 404 -37.88 35.54 23.36
CA VAL A 404 -37.91 36.69 24.32
C VAL A 404 -39.19 37.49 24.21
#